data_AF-A0AA90NG19-F1
#
_entry.id   AF-A0AA90NG19-F1
#
_cell.length_a   1.000
_cell.length_b   1.000
_cell.length_c   1.000
_cell.angle_alpha   90.00
_cell.angle_beta   90.00
_cell.angle_gamma   90.00
#
_symmetry.space_group_name_H-M   'P 1'
#
loop_
_entity.id
_entity.type
_entity.pdbx_description
1 polymer ?
#
loop_
_entity_poly.entity_id
_entity_poly.type
_entity_poly.pdbx_seq_one_letter_code
_entity_poly.pdbx_strand_id
1 'polypeptide(L)'
;MSNKQIFRVIFQNQGEIFEVYARQVFQSELWGFIEVEEFIFGERSRLLVDPAEEKLKSTFDGVKRSYVPLASIVRIDEVDKEDVGKVLELKNGNVKPFPVPPTSHTV
;
A
#
# COMPACT_ATOMS: atom_id res chain seq x y z
N MET A 1 19.55 17.95 -10.56
CA MET A 1 19.06 16.61 -10.16
C MET A 1 17.90 16.85 -9.21
N SER A 2 16.66 16.76 -9.68
CA SER A 2 15.48 16.90 -8.83
C SER A 2 15.48 15.78 -7.80
N ASN A 3 15.54 16.12 -6.52
CA ASN A 3 15.46 15.17 -5.42
C ASN A 3 14.10 14.47 -5.53
N LYS A 4 14.06 13.23 -6.02
CA LYS A 4 12.79 12.51 -6.14
C LYS A 4 12.35 12.13 -4.74
N GLN A 5 11.32 12.80 -4.25
CA GLN A 5 10.71 12.52 -2.96
C GLN A 5 10.30 11.04 -2.87
N ILE A 6 10.41 10.47 -1.68
CA ILE A 6 9.96 9.12 -1.37
C ILE A 6 9.02 9.25 -0.18
N PHE A 7 7.83 8.71 -0.32
CA PHE A 7 6.86 8.66 0.74
C PHE A 7 6.72 7.23 1.24
N ARG A 8 6.80 7.04 2.55
CA ARG A 8 6.38 5.82 3.22
C ARG A 8 4.92 5.98 3.63
N VAL A 9 4.05 5.15 3.08
CA VAL A 9 2.60 5.15 3.36
C VAL A 9 2.27 3.87 4.13
N ILE A 10 1.74 4.03 5.34
CA ILE A 10 1.30 2.94 6.20
C ILE A 10 -0.22 3.01 6.31
N PHE A 11 -0.92 1.96 5.90
CA PHE A 11 -2.38 1.93 5.92
C PHE A 11 -2.91 0.52 6.15
N GLN A 12 -4.15 0.43 6.61
CA GLN A 12 -4.86 -0.83 6.80
C GLN A 12 -5.56 -1.25 5.50
N ASN A 13 -5.44 -2.51 5.13
CA ASN A 13 -6.13 -3.13 4.02
C ASN A 13 -6.52 -4.57 4.39
N GLN A 14 -7.82 -4.89 4.35
CA GLN A 14 -8.35 -6.24 4.59
C GLN A 14 -7.83 -6.94 5.87
N GLY A 15 -7.64 -6.20 6.95
CA GLY A 15 -7.16 -6.75 8.24
C GLY A 15 -5.63 -6.83 8.38
N GLU A 16 -4.90 -6.30 7.41
CA GLU A 16 -3.44 -6.21 7.43
C GLU A 16 -2.99 -4.75 7.38
N ILE A 17 -1.79 -4.46 7.91
CA ILE A 17 -1.10 -3.19 7.72
C ILE A 17 -0.14 -3.35 6.56
N PHE A 18 -0.32 -2.51 5.56
CA PHE A 18 0.56 -2.39 4.42
C PHE A 18 1.49 -1.21 4.66
N GLU A 19 2.80 -1.45 4.60
CA GLU A 19 3.83 -0.41 4.52
C GLU A 19 4.41 -0.42 3.10
N VAL A 20 4.08 0.61 2.33
CA VAL A 20 4.53 0.78 0.93
C VAL A 20 5.33 2.07 0.77
N TYR A 21 6.20 2.07 -0.24
CA TYR A 21 6.93 3.26 -0.66
C TYR A 21 6.39 3.74 -2.00
N ALA A 22 6.31 5.05 -2.19
CA ALA A 22 5.75 5.68 -3.38
C ALA A 22 6.48 7.00 -3.70
N ARG A 23 6.44 7.45 -4.96
CA ARG A 23 7.02 8.75 -5.35
C ARG A 23 6.05 9.90 -5.26
N GLN A 24 4.75 9.62 -5.30
CA GLN A 24 3.73 10.65 -5.29
C GLN A 24 2.59 10.28 -4.35
N VAL A 25 2.20 11.26 -3.53
CA VAL A 25 1.07 11.18 -2.60
C VAL A 25 0.34 12.52 -2.64
N PHE A 26 -0.98 12.51 -2.89
CA PHE A 26 -1.75 13.74 -3.00
C PHE A 26 -3.22 13.54 -2.62
N GLN A 27 -3.90 14.64 -2.32
CA GLN A 27 -5.34 14.63 -2.03
C GLN A 27 -6.11 14.23 -3.29
N SER A 28 -7.05 13.30 -3.14
CA SER A 28 -7.88 12.85 -4.26
C SER A 28 -9.02 13.82 -4.57
N GLU A 29 -9.47 13.80 -5.83
CA GLU A 29 -10.77 14.34 -6.22
C GLU A 29 -11.92 13.50 -5.61
N LEU A 30 -11.67 12.24 -5.25
CA LEU A 30 -12.58 11.42 -4.47
C LEU A 30 -12.57 11.85 -3.01
N TRP A 31 -13.70 12.36 -2.53
CA TRP A 31 -13.83 12.82 -1.15
C TRP A 31 -13.52 11.68 -0.17
N GLY A 32 -12.59 11.93 0.75
CA GLY A 32 -12.18 10.97 1.77
C GLY A 32 -11.05 10.03 1.36
N PHE A 33 -10.39 10.24 0.21
CA PHE A 33 -9.30 9.40 -0.28
C PHE A 33 -8.00 10.17 -0.50
N ILE A 34 -6.88 9.44 -0.37
CA ILE A 34 -5.54 9.86 -0.77
C ILE A 34 -5.10 9.02 -1.95
N GLU A 35 -4.49 9.67 -2.94
CA GLU A 35 -3.93 9.01 -4.10
C GLU A 35 -2.46 8.69 -3.83
N VAL A 36 -2.09 7.43 -4.07
CA VAL A 36 -0.71 6.93 -3.94
C VAL A 36 -0.31 6.35 -5.29
N GLU A 37 0.78 6.86 -5.85
CA GLU A 37 1.25 6.50 -7.19
C GLU A 37 2.76 6.19 -7.23
N GLU A 38 3.18 5.56 -8.33
CA GLU A 38 4.58 5.24 -8.58
C GLU A 38 5.17 4.43 -7.42
N PHE A 39 4.51 3.30 -7.11
CA PHE A 39 4.95 2.38 -6.07
C PHE A 39 6.39 1.93 -6.30
N ILE A 40 7.17 1.97 -5.24
CA ILE A 40 8.57 1.57 -5.20
C ILE A 40 8.63 0.24 -4.47
N PHE A 41 9.11 -0.77 -5.17
CA PHE A 41 9.42 -2.07 -4.57
C PHE A 41 10.93 -2.28 -4.64
N GLY A 42 11.52 -2.81 -3.58
CA GLY A 42 12.98 -2.93 -3.45
C GLY A 42 13.61 -3.73 -4.60
N GLU A 43 14.75 -3.25 -5.09
CA GLU A 43 15.63 -4.01 -5.97
C GLU A 43 16.79 -4.60 -5.16
N ARG A 44 16.57 -5.63 -4.32
CA ARG A 44 17.70 -6.27 -3.63
C ARG A 44 17.67 -7.79 -3.55
N SER A 45 18.52 -8.34 -4.41
CA SER A 45 19.22 -9.63 -4.34
C SER A 45 18.38 -10.90 -4.44
N ARG A 46 18.63 -11.61 -5.53
CA ARG A 46 18.13 -12.94 -5.96
C ARG A 46 18.26 -14.09 -4.95
N LEU A 47 18.68 -13.85 -3.71
CA LEU A 47 19.03 -14.94 -2.79
C LEU A 47 17.99 -15.23 -1.71
N LEU A 48 17.20 -14.24 -1.27
CA LEU A 48 16.10 -14.42 -0.30
C LEU A 48 15.04 -13.33 -0.53
N VAL A 49 13.88 -13.70 -1.07
CA VAL A 49 12.75 -12.77 -1.25
C VAL A 49 11.86 -12.82 -0.01
N ASP A 50 11.50 -11.66 0.55
CA ASP A 50 10.54 -11.58 1.67
C ASP A 50 9.11 -11.84 1.15
N PRO A 51 8.35 -12.81 1.70
CA PRO A 51 6.97 -13.07 1.31
C PRO A 51 6.06 -11.84 1.39
N ALA A 52 6.32 -10.91 2.33
CA ALA A 52 5.55 -9.68 2.47
C ALA A 52 5.77 -8.75 1.26
N GLU A 53 7.01 -8.67 0.77
CA GLU A 53 7.33 -7.86 -0.41
C GLU A 53 6.72 -8.47 -1.68
N GLU A 54 6.76 -9.80 -1.84
CA GLU A 54 6.09 -10.47 -2.98
C GLU A 54 4.59 -10.24 -2.97
N LYS A 55 3.96 -10.29 -1.79
CA LYS A 55 2.54 -10.00 -1.64
C LYS A 55 2.22 -8.56 -2.04
N LEU A 56 3.04 -7.60 -1.61
CA LEU A 56 2.87 -6.19 -2.01
C LEU A 56 3.04 -6.02 -3.52
N LYS A 57 4.10 -6.58 -4.11
CA LYS A 57 4.33 -6.57 -5.57
C LYS A 57 3.15 -7.15 -6.32
N SER A 58 2.66 -8.32 -5.91
CA SER A 58 1.49 -8.97 -6.53
C SER A 58 0.21 -8.15 -6.38
N THR A 59 -0.02 -7.54 -5.21
CA THR A 59 -1.22 -6.74 -4.94
C THR A 59 -1.28 -5.49 -5.82
N PHE A 60 -0.14 -4.88 -6.11
CA PHE A 60 -0.04 -3.64 -6.88
C PHE A 60 0.50 -3.86 -8.29
N ASP A 61 0.62 -5.10 -8.75
CA ASP A 61 1.04 -5.39 -10.12
C ASP A 61 0.02 -4.82 -11.12
N GLY A 62 0.51 -4.04 -12.08
CA GLY A 62 -0.34 -3.30 -13.01
C GLY A 62 -1.16 -2.14 -12.42
N VAL A 63 -1.05 -1.85 -11.12
CA VAL A 63 -1.76 -0.73 -10.49
C VAL A 63 -1.00 0.57 -10.70
N LYS A 64 -1.61 1.52 -11.42
CA LYS A 64 -1.03 2.86 -11.64
C LYS A 64 -1.17 3.77 -10.42
N ARG A 65 -2.32 3.68 -9.75
CA ARG A 65 -2.76 4.57 -8.68
C ARG A 65 -3.67 3.82 -7.73
N SER A 66 -3.42 3.95 -6.43
CA SER A 66 -4.33 3.46 -5.39
C SER A 66 -5.02 4.62 -4.70
N TYR A 67 -6.34 4.48 -4.50
CA TYR A 67 -7.13 5.40 -3.71
C TYR A 67 -7.30 4.81 -2.31
N VAL A 68 -6.53 5.33 -1.36
CA VAL A 68 -6.53 4.85 0.03
C VAL A 68 -7.48 5.71 0.87
N PRO A 69 -8.50 5.13 1.52
CA PRO A 69 -9.37 5.89 2.41
C PRO A 69 -8.60 6.59 3.53
N LEU A 70 -8.90 7.86 3.81
CA LEU A 70 -8.26 8.63 4.89
C LEU A 70 -8.32 7.91 6.24
N ALA A 71 -9.45 7.26 6.54
CA ALA A 71 -9.66 6.54 7.80
C ALA A 71 -8.83 5.25 7.93
N SER A 72 -8.29 4.70 6.84
CA SER A 72 -7.43 3.51 6.89
C SER A 72 -5.94 3.86 6.97
N ILE A 73 -5.58 5.12 6.72
CA ILE A 73 -4.19 5.59 6.80
C ILE A 73 -3.76 5.63 8.26
N VAL A 74 -2.66 4.95 8.55
CA VAL A 74 -1.99 4.98 9.86
C VAL A 74 -0.98 6.13 9.90
N ARG A 75 -0.15 6.27 8.87
CA ARG A 75 0.86 7.34 8.77
C ARG A 75 1.36 7.53 7.33
N ILE A 76 1.76 8.77 7.02
CA ILE A 76 2.50 9.11 5.80
C ILE A 76 3.73 9.89 6.23
N ASP A 77 4.91 9.42 5.84
CA ASP A 77 6.19 10.09 6.10
C ASP A 77 6.91 10.36 4.77
N GLU A 78 7.47 11.56 4.57
CA GLU A 78 8.48 11.80 3.54
C GLU A 78 9.84 11.35 4.08
N VAL A 79 10.54 10.49 3.35
CA VAL A 79 11.78 9.84 3.79
C VAL A 79 12.89 10.01 2.75
N ASP A 80 14.13 9.99 3.21
CA ASP A 80 15.30 10.12 2.31
C ASP A 80 15.49 8.88 1.40
N LYS A 81 15.09 7.70 1.88
CA LYS A 81 15.36 6.40 1.25
C LYS A 81 14.24 5.40 1.54
N GLU A 82 13.99 4.51 0.60
CA GLU A 82 13.17 3.32 0.82
C GLU A 82 13.89 2.28 1.70
N ASP A 83 13.10 1.49 2.43
CA ASP A 83 13.55 0.30 3.17
C ASP A 83 12.66 -0.89 2.75
N VAL A 84 12.90 -2.08 3.30
CA VAL A 84 12.06 -3.26 3.04
C VAL A 84 10.64 -2.98 3.56
N GLY A 85 9.68 -2.87 2.63
CA GLY A 85 8.26 -2.73 2.95
C GLY A 85 7.77 -3.91 3.79
N LYS A 86 6.83 -3.66 4.70
CA LYS A 86 6.36 -4.64 5.68
C LYS A 86 4.87 -4.88 5.55
N VAL A 87 4.46 -6.11 5.77
CA VAL A 87 3.06 -6.47 5.98
C VAL A 87 2.93 -7.02 7.40
N LEU A 88 2.06 -6.42 8.21
CA LEU A 88 1.78 -6.88 9.56
C LEU A 88 0.30 -7.26 9.68
N GLU A 89 0.01 -8.46 10.16
CA GLU A 89 -1.38 -8.85 10.47
C GLU A 89 -1.90 -8.10 11.70
N LEU A 90 -3.12 -7.56 11.66
CA LEU A 90 -3.77 -7.03 12.85
C LEU A 90 -4.27 -8.18 13.72
N LYS A 91 -3.63 -8.38 14.87
CA LYS A 91 -4.22 -9.14 15.97
C LYS A 91 -5.30 -8.26 16.63
N ASN A 92 -6.56 -8.46 16.22
CA ASN A 92 -7.80 -7.88 16.76
C ASN A 92 -8.13 -6.43 16.35
N GLY A 93 -8.43 -6.18 15.07
CA GLY A 93 -8.89 -4.87 14.58
C GLY A 93 -10.42 -4.70 14.50
N ASN A 94 -10.96 -3.67 15.15
CA ASN A 94 -12.39 -3.28 15.12
C ASN A 94 -12.79 -2.53 13.82
N VAL A 95 -12.04 -2.73 12.73
CA VAL A 95 -12.26 -2.10 11.42
C VAL A 95 -13.01 -3.09 10.55
N LYS A 96 -14.23 -2.74 10.14
CA LYS A 96 -15.03 -3.61 9.28
C LYS A 96 -14.48 -3.58 7.85
N PRO A 97 -14.31 -4.75 7.21
CA PRO A 97 -13.88 -4.81 5.81
C PRO A 97 -14.87 -4.09 4.91
N PHE A 98 -14.36 -3.46 3.86
CA PHE A 98 -15.18 -2.83 2.84
C PHE A 98 -16.04 -3.88 2.12
N PRO A 99 -17.30 -3.61 1.77
CA PRO A 99 -18.17 -4.59 1.15
C PRO A 99 -17.59 -5.11 -0.16
N VAL A 100 -17.43 -6.43 -0.28
CA VAL A 100 -17.10 -7.10 -1.54
C VAL A 100 -18.39 -7.51 -2.25
N PRO A 101 -18.53 -7.28 -3.57
CA PRO A 101 -19.67 -7.79 -4.33
C PRO A 101 -19.73 -9.32 -4.25
N PRO A 102 -20.92 -9.94 -4.19
CA PRO A 102 -21.04 -11.39 -4.18
C PRO A 102 -20.49 -11.96 -5.49
N THR A 103 -19.49 -12.84 -5.39
CA THR A 103 -19.01 -13.62 -6.53
C THR A 103 -20.14 -14.54 -6.97
N SER A 104 -20.67 -14.29 -8.17
CA SER A 104 -21.71 -15.11 -8.76
C SER A 104 -21.10 -16.43 -9.20
N HIS A 105 -21.14 -17.45 -8.32
CA HIS A 105 -20.86 -18.81 -8.74
C HIS A 105 -22.03 -19.28 -9.61
N THR A 106 -21.81 -19.30 -10.92
CA THR A 106 -22.68 -20.03 -11.86
C THR A 106 -22.36 -21.51 -11.73
N VAL A 107 -23.43 -22.30 -11.59
CA VAL A 107 -23.46 -23.76 -11.39
C VAL A 107 -22.77 -24.52 -12.51
#